data_AF-A0A176S795-F1
#
_entry.id   AF-A0A176S795-F1
#
_cell.length_a   1.000
_cell.length_b   1.000
_cell.length_c   1.000
_cell.angle_alpha   90.00
_cell.angle_beta   90.00
_cell.angle_gamma   90.00
#
_symmetry.space_group_name_H-M   'P 1'
#
loop_
_entity.id
_entity.type
_entity.pdbx_description
1 polymer ?
#
loop_
_entity_poly.entity_id
_entity_poly.type
_entity_poly.pdbx_seq_one_letter_code
_entity_poly.pdbx_strand_id
1 'polypeptide(L)'
;MVIEMVYVISKKGEVLMPTKRHGKVRKWLKEAKAKVVNRAPFTIQLLFDTGTETQPVTLGIDSGYTYIGFSAVTEIEEVLGGELTLLDGISERLTKRVKYRRARRNRLRHRKPGFLKDTKREDWLAPSIQHKLDSHIKFIEKIKSILPVTKVIVEVANFDIQKIKNSDIQGNSYQEGEQKGFSDLREYILHRDNHKCQNTQCKGKSKILEIHHLGYWKKDRSDRPSNLIALCSHCHTANNHQTDGFLYGWNPKLKGFREATFMSMVRWKLVKQLNCEQTYGALTKYKRKELGLEKSRQPCSLFS
;
A
#
# COMPACT_ATOMS: atom_id res chain seq x y z
N MET A 1 -16.40 -24.48 -0.52
CA MET A 1 -16.76 -23.08 -0.81
C MET A 1 -18.24 -23.04 -1.15
N VAL A 2 -19.07 -22.50 -0.26
CA VAL A 2 -20.44 -22.15 -0.63
C VAL A 2 -20.31 -20.96 -1.59
N ILE A 3 -20.67 -21.14 -2.85
CA ILE A 3 -20.71 -20.04 -3.82
C ILE A 3 -22.00 -19.30 -3.53
N GLU A 4 -21.90 -18.16 -2.87
CA GLU A 4 -23.07 -17.37 -2.44
C GLU A 4 -23.68 -16.57 -3.62
N MET A 5 -22.84 -16.21 -4.59
CA MET A 5 -23.21 -15.40 -5.75
C MET A 5 -22.50 -15.89 -7.02
N VAL A 6 -23.21 -15.97 -8.14
CA VAL A 6 -22.64 -16.29 -9.47
C VAL A 6 -22.65 -15.04 -10.35
N TYR A 7 -21.49 -14.67 -10.86
CA TYR A 7 -21.33 -13.51 -11.75
C TYR A 7 -21.58 -13.94 -13.20
N VAL A 8 -22.28 -13.09 -13.96
CA VAL A 8 -22.80 -13.47 -15.28
C VAL A 8 -22.34 -12.45 -16.33
N ILE A 9 -21.85 -12.97 -17.45
CA ILE A 9 -21.47 -12.20 -18.63
C ILE A 9 -22.35 -12.64 -19.80
N SER A 10 -22.80 -11.68 -20.61
CA SER A 10 -23.60 -11.93 -21.80
C SER A 10 -22.79 -12.62 -22.90
N LYS A 11 -23.47 -13.14 -23.92
CA LYS A 11 -22.83 -13.69 -25.12
C LYS A 11 -21.91 -12.68 -25.80
N LYS A 12 -22.26 -11.39 -25.77
CA LYS A 12 -21.49 -10.28 -26.35
C LYS A 12 -20.33 -9.81 -25.47
N GLY A 13 -20.17 -10.37 -24.27
CA GLY A 13 -19.11 -9.97 -23.33
C GLY A 13 -19.51 -8.81 -22.40
N GLU A 14 -20.77 -8.40 -22.41
CA GLU A 14 -21.29 -7.36 -21.53
C GLU A 14 -21.58 -7.95 -20.15
N VAL A 15 -21.36 -7.15 -19.11
CA VAL A 15 -21.55 -7.59 -17.73
C VAL A 15 -23.03 -7.53 -17.36
N LEU A 16 -23.56 -8.61 -16.78
CA LEU A 16 -24.94 -8.70 -16.34
C LEU A 16 -25.03 -8.74 -14.81
N MET A 17 -26.25 -8.61 -14.29
CA MET A 17 -26.48 -8.76 -12.85
C MET A 17 -26.11 -10.17 -12.37
N PRO A 18 -25.43 -10.27 -11.21
CA PRO A 18 -25.13 -11.56 -10.61
C PRO A 18 -26.40 -12.27 -10.14
N THR A 19 -26.32 -13.59 -9.96
CA THR A 19 -27.47 -14.41 -9.59
C THR A 19 -27.17 -15.44 -8.50
N LYS A 20 -28.15 -15.62 -7.59
CA LYS A 20 -28.19 -16.69 -6.59
C LYS A 20 -28.88 -17.97 -7.10
N ARG A 21 -29.36 -17.98 -8.36
CA ARG A 21 -30.10 -19.12 -8.94
C ARG A 21 -29.16 -20.25 -9.38
N HIS A 22 -28.43 -20.84 -8.43
CA HIS A 22 -27.42 -21.88 -8.68
C HIS A 22 -27.97 -23.09 -9.45
N GLY A 23 -29.22 -23.50 -9.18
CA GLY A 23 -29.86 -24.60 -9.91
C GLY A 23 -29.99 -24.32 -11.42
N LYS A 24 -30.36 -23.09 -11.78
CA LYS A 24 -30.48 -22.66 -13.18
C LYS A 24 -29.11 -22.60 -13.86
N VAL A 25 -28.11 -22.05 -13.16
CA VAL A 25 -26.72 -22.01 -13.63
C VAL A 25 -26.18 -23.41 -13.90
N ARG A 26 -26.38 -24.37 -12.97
CA ARG A 26 -25.97 -25.76 -13.16
C ARG A 26 -26.64 -26.40 -14.37
N LYS A 27 -27.94 -26.14 -14.58
CA LYS A 27 -28.68 -26.62 -15.76
C LYS A 27 -28.09 -26.04 -17.04
N TRP A 28 -27.82 -24.73 -17.10
CA TRP A 28 -27.19 -24.10 -18.26
C TRP A 28 -25.78 -24.66 -18.56
N LEU A 29 -24.98 -24.93 -17.53
CA LEU A 29 -23.66 -25.53 -17.70
C LEU A 29 -23.78 -26.97 -18.22
N LYS A 30 -24.72 -27.78 -17.71
CA LYS A 30 -24.97 -29.15 -18.16
C LYS A 30 -25.49 -29.21 -19.60
N GLU A 31 -26.35 -28.27 -19.96
CA GLU A 31 -26.90 -28.12 -21.32
C GLU A 31 -25.95 -27.41 -22.30
N ALA A 32 -24.71 -27.10 -21.89
CA ALA A 32 -23.73 -26.35 -22.68
C ALA A 32 -24.24 -24.98 -23.20
N LYS A 33 -25.20 -24.36 -22.49
CA LYS A 33 -25.73 -23.01 -22.77
C LYS A 33 -24.93 -21.90 -22.10
N ALA A 34 -24.02 -22.24 -21.19
CA ALA A 34 -23.11 -21.32 -20.56
C ALA A 34 -21.73 -21.98 -20.42
N LYS A 35 -20.67 -21.15 -20.35
CA LYS A 35 -19.30 -21.60 -20.08
C LYS A 35 -18.75 -20.94 -18.82
N VAL A 36 -17.90 -21.65 -18.08
CA VAL A 36 -17.19 -21.07 -16.93
C VAL A 36 -16.01 -20.24 -17.44
N VAL A 37 -15.95 -18.97 -17.07
CA VAL A 37 -14.86 -18.05 -17.41
C VAL A 37 -13.85 -17.98 -16.27
N ASN A 38 -14.34 -17.88 -15.05
CA ASN A 38 -13.51 -17.77 -13.86
C ASN A 38 -14.08 -18.61 -12.71
N ARG A 39 -13.19 -19.14 -11.86
CA ARG A 39 -13.58 -19.92 -10.68
C ARG A 39 -13.64 -19.08 -9.40
N ALA A 40 -12.86 -18.00 -9.32
CA ALA A 40 -12.79 -17.13 -8.14
C ALA A 40 -12.65 -15.64 -8.53
N PRO A 41 -13.72 -14.84 -8.37
CA PRO A 41 -15.10 -15.26 -8.09
C PRO A 41 -15.67 -16.13 -9.22
N PHE A 42 -16.70 -16.93 -8.93
CA PHE A 42 -17.27 -17.87 -9.91
C PHE A 42 -18.09 -17.10 -10.95
N THR A 43 -17.56 -17.05 -12.17
CA THR A 43 -18.10 -16.25 -13.27
C THR A 43 -18.41 -17.14 -14.46
N ILE A 44 -19.63 -17.02 -14.99
CA ILE A 44 -20.08 -17.71 -16.20
C ILE A 44 -20.33 -16.73 -17.33
N GLN A 45 -20.17 -17.20 -18.56
CA GLN A 45 -20.60 -16.48 -19.76
C GLN A 45 -21.72 -17.27 -20.42
N LEU A 46 -22.84 -16.60 -20.71
CA LEU A 46 -23.97 -17.16 -21.43
C LEU A 46 -23.66 -17.27 -22.92
N LEU A 47 -24.17 -18.32 -23.58
CA LEU A 47 -23.97 -18.55 -25.02
C LEU A 47 -25.23 -18.27 -25.85
N PHE A 48 -26.32 -17.88 -25.20
CA PHE A 48 -27.59 -17.48 -25.80
C PHE A 48 -27.83 -15.98 -25.57
N ASP A 49 -28.73 -15.41 -26.37
CA ASP A 49 -29.04 -13.98 -26.30
C ASP A 49 -29.94 -13.67 -25.10
N THR A 50 -29.63 -12.56 -24.42
CA THR A 50 -30.31 -12.10 -23.20
C THR A 50 -30.44 -10.58 -23.22
N GLY A 51 -31.38 -10.06 -22.43
CA GLY A 51 -31.45 -8.63 -22.14
C GLY A 51 -30.21 -8.14 -21.38
N THR A 52 -30.00 -6.82 -21.41
CA THR A 52 -28.83 -6.12 -20.85
C THR A 52 -29.18 -5.22 -19.67
N GLU A 53 -30.42 -5.29 -19.17
CA GLU A 53 -30.87 -4.45 -18.08
C GLU A 53 -30.14 -4.80 -16.78
N THR A 54 -29.47 -3.81 -16.19
CA THR A 54 -28.71 -3.94 -14.95
C THR A 54 -29.13 -2.91 -13.93
N GLN A 55 -29.04 -3.26 -12.65
CA GLN A 55 -29.21 -2.31 -11.56
C GLN A 55 -27.90 -1.55 -11.33
N PRO A 56 -27.96 -0.29 -10.87
CA PRO A 56 -26.75 0.45 -10.51
C PRO A 56 -26.04 -0.22 -9.34
N VAL A 57 -24.73 -0.42 -9.48
CA VAL A 57 -23.86 -0.98 -8.42
C VAL A 57 -22.83 0.07 -8.02
N THR A 58 -22.77 0.37 -6.73
CA THR A 58 -21.73 1.23 -6.15
C THR A 58 -20.61 0.37 -5.56
N LEU A 59 -19.38 0.61 -5.99
CA LEU A 59 -18.18 -0.05 -5.49
C LEU A 59 -17.47 0.85 -4.48
N GLY A 60 -17.52 0.47 -3.20
CA GLY A 60 -16.72 1.02 -2.12
C GLY A 60 -15.36 0.35 -2.01
N ILE A 61 -14.30 1.15 -1.88
CA ILE A 61 -12.91 0.66 -1.80
C ILE A 61 -12.22 1.34 -0.63
N ASP A 62 -11.79 0.55 0.35
CA ASP A 62 -10.86 0.99 1.39
C ASP A 62 -9.43 0.74 0.91
N SER A 63 -8.79 1.81 0.44
CA SER A 63 -7.43 1.76 -0.08
C SER A 63 -6.43 1.72 1.07
N GLY A 64 -5.76 0.59 1.26
CA GLY A 64 -4.75 0.41 2.29
C GLY A 64 -3.37 0.08 1.73
N TYR A 65 -2.34 0.13 2.59
CA TYR A 65 -0.98 -0.19 2.18
C TYR A 65 -0.79 -1.68 1.90
N THR A 66 -1.26 -2.54 2.79
CA THR A 66 -1.07 -4.00 2.72
C THR A 66 -2.34 -4.72 2.30
N TYR A 67 -3.49 -4.17 2.67
CA TYR A 67 -4.80 -4.75 2.42
C TYR A 67 -5.65 -3.75 1.65
N ILE A 68 -6.48 -4.24 0.75
CA ILE A 68 -7.52 -3.45 0.08
C ILE A 68 -8.85 -4.04 0.51
N GLY A 69 -9.63 -3.27 1.26
CA GLY A 69 -11.01 -3.61 1.52
C GLY A 69 -11.87 -3.24 0.32
N PHE A 70 -12.85 -4.06 -0.04
CA PHE A 70 -13.80 -3.74 -1.10
C PHE A 70 -15.19 -4.27 -0.82
N SER A 71 -16.19 -3.53 -1.28
CA SER A 71 -17.59 -3.95 -1.27
C SER A 71 -18.35 -3.34 -2.41
N ALA A 72 -19.14 -4.15 -3.12
CA ALA A 72 -20.02 -3.75 -4.18
C ALA A 72 -21.46 -3.95 -3.72
N VAL A 73 -22.24 -2.87 -3.75
CA VAL A 73 -23.55 -2.77 -3.12
C VAL A 73 -24.57 -2.28 -4.13
N THR A 74 -25.72 -2.94 -4.18
CA THR A 74 -26.94 -2.44 -4.82
C THR A 74 -27.82 -1.75 -3.78
N GLU A 75 -28.95 -1.17 -4.18
CA GLU A 75 -29.92 -0.62 -3.23
C GLU A 75 -30.46 -1.64 -2.23
N ILE A 76 -30.40 -2.93 -2.56
CA ILE A 76 -31.02 -4.01 -1.79
C ILE A 76 -30.00 -4.78 -0.97
N GLU A 77 -28.86 -5.14 -1.58
CA GLU A 77 -27.90 -6.04 -0.95
C GLU A 77 -26.45 -5.83 -1.40
N GLU A 78 -25.54 -6.32 -0.57
CA GLU A 78 -24.14 -6.47 -0.94
C GLU A 78 -23.96 -7.69 -1.86
N VAL A 79 -23.49 -7.44 -3.09
CA VAL A 79 -23.33 -8.48 -4.11
C VAL A 79 -21.93 -9.09 -4.13
N LEU A 80 -20.93 -8.33 -3.65
CA LEU A 80 -19.53 -8.77 -3.58
C LEU A 80 -18.83 -8.00 -2.46
N GLY A 81 -18.26 -8.71 -1.48
CA GLY A 81 -17.47 -8.11 -0.40
C GLY A 81 -16.21 -8.91 -0.13
N GLY A 82 -15.14 -8.24 0.31
CA GLY A 82 -13.89 -8.93 0.60
C GLY A 82 -12.73 -8.05 1.04
N GLU A 83 -11.62 -8.72 1.34
CA GLU A 83 -10.31 -8.11 1.57
C GLU A 83 -9.29 -8.75 0.64
N LEU A 84 -8.52 -7.93 -0.07
CA LEU A 84 -7.41 -8.37 -0.90
C LEU A 84 -6.09 -8.06 -0.20
N THR A 85 -5.28 -9.08 0.02
CA THR A 85 -3.88 -8.94 0.45
C THR A 85 -3.00 -8.57 -0.74
N LEU A 86 -2.30 -7.45 -0.63
CA LEU A 86 -1.31 -7.03 -1.63
C LEU A 86 0.00 -7.82 -1.49
N LEU A 87 0.72 -7.93 -2.60
CA LEU A 87 2.00 -8.63 -2.62
C LEU A 87 3.06 -7.84 -1.82
N ASP A 88 3.48 -8.42 -0.71
CA ASP A 88 4.58 -7.92 0.09
C ASP A 88 5.95 -8.37 -0.46
N GLY A 89 7.01 -7.66 -0.06
CA GLY A 89 8.39 -8.02 -0.41
C GLY A 89 8.91 -7.42 -1.72
N ILE A 90 8.20 -6.45 -2.32
CA ILE A 90 8.60 -5.86 -3.61
C ILE A 90 9.92 -5.11 -3.51
N SER A 91 10.16 -4.39 -2.42
CA SER A 91 11.42 -3.67 -2.17
C SER A 91 12.62 -4.61 -2.17
N GLU A 92 12.47 -5.77 -1.55
CA GLU A 92 13.48 -6.82 -1.44
C GLU A 92 13.74 -7.45 -2.81
N ARG A 93 12.68 -7.74 -3.58
CA ARG A 93 12.81 -8.26 -4.96
C ARG A 93 13.51 -7.25 -5.88
N LEU A 94 13.17 -5.97 -5.79
CA LEU A 94 13.84 -4.90 -6.55
C LEU A 94 15.31 -4.78 -6.15
N THR A 95 15.61 -4.83 -4.85
CA THR A 95 16.99 -4.82 -4.33
C THR A 95 17.78 -6.01 -4.84
N LYS A 96 17.20 -7.22 -4.80
CA LYS A 96 17.81 -8.45 -5.31
C LYS A 96 18.08 -8.35 -6.82
N ARG A 97 17.12 -7.81 -7.59
CA ARG A 97 17.28 -7.53 -9.03
C ARG A 97 18.43 -6.56 -9.31
N VAL A 98 18.55 -5.48 -8.53
CA VAL A 98 19.65 -4.51 -8.64
C VAL A 98 20.99 -5.17 -8.34
N LYS A 99 21.09 -5.96 -7.27
CA LYS A 99 22.30 -6.71 -6.89
C LYS A 99 22.76 -7.63 -8.03
N TYR A 100 21.87 -8.44 -8.61
CA TYR A 100 22.22 -9.31 -9.74
C TYR A 100 22.67 -8.53 -10.98
N ARG A 101 22.04 -7.39 -11.28
CA ARG A 101 22.47 -6.51 -12.38
C ARG A 101 23.85 -5.89 -12.13
N ARG A 102 24.16 -5.49 -10.89
CA ARG A 102 25.48 -4.97 -10.51
C ARG A 102 26.55 -6.07 -10.62
N ALA A 103 26.30 -7.25 -10.05
CA ALA A 103 27.23 -8.39 -10.12
C ALA A 103 27.56 -8.77 -11.58
N ARG A 104 26.55 -8.84 -12.46
CA ARG A 104 26.78 -9.08 -13.89
C ARG A 104 27.66 -8.02 -14.53
N ARG A 105 27.41 -6.73 -14.23
CA ARG A 105 28.21 -5.61 -14.77
C ARG A 105 29.65 -5.63 -14.28
N ASN A 106 29.87 -5.95 -13.01
CA ASN A 106 31.21 -6.01 -12.41
C ASN A 106 32.07 -7.16 -12.97
N ARG A 107 31.46 -8.16 -13.61
CA ARG A 107 32.18 -9.24 -14.32
C ARG A 107 32.60 -8.87 -15.75
N LEU A 108 32.19 -7.71 -16.26
CA LEU A 108 32.60 -7.25 -17.59
C LEU A 108 33.95 -6.55 -17.50
N ARG A 109 34.96 -7.09 -18.20
CA ARG A 109 36.33 -6.54 -18.22
C ARG A 109 36.39 -5.12 -18.80
N HIS A 110 35.55 -4.82 -19.79
CA HIS A 110 35.47 -3.50 -20.41
C HIS A 110 34.00 -3.07 -20.53
N ARG A 111 33.66 -1.91 -19.95
CA ARG A 111 32.33 -1.29 -20.09
C ARG A 111 32.50 0.22 -20.27
N LYS A 112 32.02 0.76 -21.38
CA LYS A 112 31.93 2.22 -21.54
C LYS A 112 31.05 2.81 -20.43
N PRO A 113 31.46 3.91 -19.76
CA PRO A 113 30.61 4.59 -18.79
C PRO A 113 29.28 4.97 -19.46
N GLY A 114 28.18 4.65 -18.78
CA GLY A 114 26.86 5.04 -19.26
C GLY A 114 26.56 6.44 -18.76
N PHE A 115 26.11 7.33 -19.63
CA PHE A 115 25.61 8.64 -19.24
C PHE A 115 24.42 8.47 -18.27
N LEU A 116 24.39 9.30 -17.21
CA LEU A 116 23.23 9.44 -16.34
C LEU A 116 22.12 10.09 -17.14
N LYS A 117 21.26 9.28 -17.77
CA LYS A 117 20.00 9.78 -18.32
C LYS A 117 19.03 9.94 -17.16
N ASP A 118 18.50 11.13 -16.97
CA ASP A 118 17.35 11.27 -16.10
C ASP A 118 16.16 10.58 -16.77
N THR A 119 15.70 9.50 -16.16
CA THR A 119 14.57 8.71 -16.63
C THR A 119 13.30 9.02 -15.84
N LYS A 120 13.36 9.95 -14.89
CA LYS A 120 12.21 10.29 -14.05
C LYS A 120 11.36 11.31 -14.79
N ARG A 121 10.11 10.93 -15.03
CA ARG A 121 9.07 11.81 -15.58
C ARG A 121 8.42 12.58 -14.43
N GLU A 122 7.70 13.65 -14.75
CA GLU A 122 7.00 14.51 -13.78
C GLU A 122 6.07 13.70 -12.83
N ASP A 123 5.48 12.62 -13.35
CA ASP A 123 4.59 11.73 -12.60
C ASP A 123 5.26 10.47 -12.02
N TRP A 124 6.58 10.44 -11.93
CA TRP A 124 7.31 9.25 -11.54
C TRP A 124 7.06 8.87 -10.07
N LEU A 125 6.63 7.62 -9.86
CA LEU A 125 6.60 6.98 -8.55
C LEU A 125 7.74 5.98 -8.41
N ALA A 126 8.18 5.78 -7.17
CA ALA A 126 9.09 4.68 -6.86
C ALA A 126 8.45 3.34 -7.29
N PRO A 127 9.20 2.39 -7.89
CA PRO A 127 8.60 1.18 -8.47
C PRO A 127 7.79 0.32 -7.47
N SER A 128 8.15 0.36 -6.19
CA SER A 128 7.38 -0.31 -5.13
C SER A 128 6.02 0.34 -4.87
N ILE A 129 5.94 1.67 -4.92
CA ILE A 129 4.70 2.43 -4.77
C ILE A 129 3.86 2.28 -6.04
N GLN A 130 4.48 2.39 -7.22
CA GLN A 130 3.81 2.19 -8.51
C GLN A 130 3.16 0.80 -8.57
N HIS A 131 3.87 -0.25 -8.17
CA HIS A 131 3.30 -1.60 -8.14
C HIS A 131 2.03 -1.69 -7.29
N LYS A 132 2.00 -1.02 -6.14
CA LYS A 132 0.80 -1.00 -5.28
C LYS A 132 -0.34 -0.23 -5.94
N LEU A 133 -0.08 0.94 -6.54
CA LEU A 133 -1.07 1.69 -7.32
C LEU A 133 -1.64 0.83 -8.46
N ASP A 134 -0.78 0.20 -9.26
CA ASP A 134 -1.17 -0.66 -10.38
C ASP A 134 -2.02 -1.84 -9.90
N SER A 135 -1.70 -2.43 -8.74
CA SER A 135 -2.47 -3.51 -8.14
C SER A 135 -3.87 -3.05 -7.73
N HIS A 136 -4.03 -1.84 -7.18
CA HIS A 136 -5.35 -1.27 -6.90
C HIS A 136 -6.17 -1.13 -8.18
N ILE A 137 -5.60 -0.50 -9.21
CA ILE A 137 -6.31 -0.26 -10.49
C ILE A 137 -6.70 -1.59 -11.14
N LYS A 138 -5.77 -2.54 -11.25
CA LYS A 138 -6.05 -3.87 -11.81
C LYS A 138 -7.14 -4.60 -11.04
N PHE A 139 -7.17 -4.44 -9.73
CA PHE A 139 -8.18 -5.06 -8.90
C PHE A 139 -9.58 -4.46 -9.17
N ILE A 140 -9.66 -3.14 -9.28
CA ILE A 140 -10.92 -2.42 -9.57
C ILE A 140 -11.43 -2.76 -10.96
N GLU A 141 -10.55 -2.75 -11.96
CA GLU A 141 -10.90 -3.15 -13.32
C GLU A 141 -11.33 -4.61 -13.40
N LYS A 142 -10.73 -5.50 -12.57
CA LYS A 142 -11.21 -6.88 -12.45
C LYS A 142 -12.64 -6.94 -11.89
N ILE A 143 -13.00 -6.12 -10.90
CA ILE A 143 -14.38 -6.05 -10.40
C ILE A 143 -15.33 -5.51 -11.47
N LYS A 144 -14.97 -4.43 -12.18
CA LYS A 144 -15.77 -3.89 -13.28
C LYS A 144 -15.99 -4.89 -14.42
N SER A 145 -15.06 -5.83 -14.62
CA SER A 145 -15.22 -6.90 -15.63
C SER A 145 -16.24 -7.98 -15.25
N ILE A 146 -16.69 -8.03 -14.00
CA ILE A 146 -17.63 -9.05 -13.49
C ILE A 146 -18.92 -8.47 -12.91
N LEU A 147 -18.95 -7.18 -12.59
CA LEU A 147 -20.12 -6.46 -12.07
C LEU A 147 -20.39 -5.17 -12.86
N PRO A 148 -21.68 -4.80 -13.08
CA PRO A 148 -22.06 -3.56 -13.74
C PRO A 148 -21.92 -2.37 -12.78
N VAL A 149 -20.67 -2.00 -12.48
CA VAL A 149 -20.35 -0.90 -11.57
C VAL A 149 -20.59 0.44 -12.25
N THR A 150 -21.52 1.22 -11.70
CA THR A 150 -21.85 2.58 -12.18
C THR A 150 -21.06 3.64 -11.44
N LYS A 151 -20.77 3.41 -10.16
CA LYS A 151 -20.10 4.38 -9.28
C LYS A 151 -18.99 3.71 -8.48
N VAL A 152 -17.84 4.37 -8.38
CA VAL A 152 -16.73 3.94 -7.53
C VAL A 152 -16.48 5.00 -6.48
N ILE A 153 -16.42 4.60 -5.21
CA ILE A 153 -16.12 5.45 -4.08
C ILE A 153 -14.90 4.88 -3.37
N VAL A 154 -13.86 5.70 -3.24
CA VAL A 154 -12.64 5.32 -2.55
C VAL A 154 -12.62 5.98 -1.19
N GLU A 155 -12.57 5.18 -0.13
CA GLU A 155 -12.24 5.66 1.21
C GLU A 155 -10.75 5.99 1.26
N VAL A 156 -10.50 7.22 1.69
CA VAL A 156 -9.15 7.69 1.88
C VAL A 156 -8.96 8.27 3.28
N ALA A 157 -7.96 7.74 3.96
CA ALA A 157 -7.46 8.33 5.19
C ALA A 157 -6.54 9.51 4.88
N ASN A 158 -6.87 10.69 5.43
CA ASN A 158 -5.98 11.85 5.39
C ASN A 158 -5.02 11.79 6.58
N PHE A 159 -3.73 11.60 6.32
CA PHE A 159 -2.70 11.57 7.36
C PHE A 159 -1.85 12.83 7.28
N ASP A 160 -1.94 13.67 8.31
CA ASP A 160 -1.00 14.77 8.53
C ASP A 160 0.20 14.26 9.35
N ILE A 161 1.22 13.77 8.64
CA ILE A 161 2.41 13.18 9.27
C ILE A 161 3.17 14.23 10.10
N GLN A 162 3.16 15.51 9.69
CA GLN A 162 3.88 16.56 10.42
C GLN A 162 3.17 16.88 11.73
N LYS A 163 1.83 17.00 11.70
CA LYS A 163 1.03 17.19 12.92
C LYS A 163 1.07 15.99 13.87
N ILE A 164 1.24 14.77 13.34
CA ILE A 164 1.46 13.58 14.18
C ILE A 164 2.84 13.63 14.87
N LYS A 165 3.87 14.16 14.19
CA LYS A 165 5.21 14.33 14.78
C LYS A 165 5.26 15.45 15.81
N ASN A 166 4.58 16.56 15.54
CA ASN A 166 4.49 17.72 16.42
C ASN A 166 3.04 18.25 16.40
N SER A 167 2.28 18.03 17.48
CA SER A 167 0.87 18.42 17.58
C SER A 167 0.65 19.92 17.46
N ASP A 168 1.65 20.70 17.86
CA ASP A 168 1.56 22.15 18.03
C ASP A 168 2.04 22.90 16.78
N ILE A 169 2.32 22.17 15.70
CA ILE A 169 2.80 22.74 14.44
C ILE A 169 1.74 23.69 13.82
N GLN A 170 2.15 24.91 13.52
CA GLN A 170 1.30 25.95 12.94
C GLN A 170 2.02 26.77 11.86
N GLY A 171 1.24 27.24 10.89
CA GLY A 171 1.69 28.19 9.86
C GLY A 171 2.96 27.77 9.14
N ASN A 172 3.95 28.67 9.13
CA ASN A 172 5.23 28.46 8.43
C ASN A 172 6.00 27.23 8.91
N SER A 173 5.77 26.74 10.13
CA SER A 173 6.43 25.56 10.67
C SER A 173 6.20 24.30 9.82
N TYR A 174 5.13 24.24 9.00
CA TYR A 174 4.90 23.14 8.05
C TYR A 174 5.95 23.07 6.93
N GLN A 175 6.55 24.22 6.60
CA GLN A 175 7.62 24.34 5.61
C GLN A 175 8.99 24.04 6.22
N GLU A 176 9.07 23.97 7.55
CA GLU A 176 10.29 23.79 8.31
C GLU A 176 10.41 22.34 8.78
N GLY A 177 11.04 21.52 7.95
CA GLY A 177 11.32 20.12 8.30
C GLY A 177 12.30 19.98 9.47
N GLU A 178 12.34 18.79 10.08
CA GLU A 178 13.23 18.49 11.21
C GLU A 178 14.72 18.71 10.92
N GLN A 179 15.12 18.75 9.64
CA GLN A 179 16.49 18.97 9.17
C GLN A 179 16.74 20.42 8.69
N LYS A 180 15.79 21.35 8.90
CA LYS A 180 15.95 22.74 8.46
C LYS A 180 17.23 23.34 9.05
N GLY A 181 18.03 23.99 8.20
CA GLY A 181 19.30 24.61 8.59
C GLY A 181 20.51 23.69 8.55
N PHE A 182 20.35 22.41 8.17
CA PHE A 182 21.45 21.48 7.98
C PHE A 182 21.61 21.14 6.50
N SER A 183 22.87 20.99 6.06
CA SER A 183 23.20 20.65 4.67
C SER A 183 22.84 19.20 4.35
N ASP A 184 23.07 18.31 5.32
CA ASP A 184 22.88 16.87 5.18
C ASP A 184 22.25 16.25 6.42
N LEU A 185 21.56 15.11 6.20
CA LEU A 185 21.04 14.26 7.26
C LEU A 185 22.12 13.89 8.29
N ARG A 186 23.37 13.71 7.84
CA ARG A 186 24.49 13.40 8.72
C ARG A 186 24.77 14.50 9.72
N GLU A 187 24.86 15.72 9.22
CA GLU A 187 25.13 16.90 10.03
C GLU A 187 24.03 17.10 11.07
N TYR A 188 22.77 16.97 10.64
CA TYR A 188 21.62 17.03 11.54
C TYR A 188 21.71 16.02 12.69
N ILE A 189 22.00 14.75 12.40
CA ILE A 189 22.07 13.71 13.42
C ILE A 189 23.23 13.96 14.39
N LEU A 190 24.40 14.35 13.89
CA LEU A 190 25.55 14.67 14.72
C LEU A 190 25.26 15.87 15.64
N HIS A 191 24.62 16.92 15.11
CA HIS A 191 24.22 18.08 15.90
C HIS A 191 23.19 17.70 16.97
N ARG A 192 22.13 16.98 16.60
CA ARG A 192 21.10 16.47 17.54
C ARG A 192 21.70 15.63 18.66
N ASP A 193 22.70 14.82 18.35
CA ASP A 193 23.38 13.93 19.28
C ASP A 193 24.60 14.60 19.97
N ASN A 194 24.67 15.94 19.94
CA ASN A 194 25.72 16.75 20.56
C ASN A 194 27.16 16.35 20.18
N HIS A 195 27.34 15.84 18.96
CA HIS A 195 28.63 15.34 18.45
C HIS A 195 29.28 14.31 19.40
N LYS A 196 28.47 13.46 20.04
CA LYS A 196 28.94 12.44 20.98
C LYS A 196 28.35 11.07 20.63
N CYS A 197 29.11 10.03 20.97
CA CYS A 197 28.61 8.65 20.90
C CYS A 197 27.47 8.50 21.91
N GLN A 198 26.31 8.03 21.45
CA GLN A 198 25.12 7.86 22.29
C GLN A 198 25.12 6.56 23.11
N ASN A 199 26.14 5.71 22.97
CA ASN A 199 26.31 4.58 23.88
C ASN A 199 26.79 5.10 25.24
N THR A 200 25.95 4.97 26.27
CA THR A 200 26.22 5.40 27.64
C THR A 200 27.40 4.68 28.28
N GLN A 201 27.74 3.47 27.82
CA GLN A 201 28.88 2.69 28.27
C GLN A 201 30.14 2.90 27.42
N CYS A 202 30.11 3.85 26.48
CA CYS A 202 31.24 4.12 25.62
C CYS A 202 32.40 4.72 26.42
N LYS A 203 33.53 4.02 26.45
CA LYS A 203 34.79 4.50 27.07
C LYS A 203 35.57 5.51 26.21
N GLY A 204 34.92 6.15 25.22
CA GLY A 204 35.57 7.16 24.38
C GLY A 204 36.73 6.66 23.50
N LYS A 205 36.80 5.35 23.21
CA LYS A 205 37.94 4.72 22.51
C LYS A 205 38.17 5.23 21.08
N SER A 206 37.17 5.83 20.45
CA SER A 206 37.28 6.40 19.09
C SER A 206 36.57 7.74 19.04
N LYS A 207 37.23 8.73 18.41
CA LYS A 207 36.68 10.06 18.13
C LYS A 207 35.90 10.11 16.81
N ILE A 208 36.03 9.08 15.97
CA ILE A 208 35.34 9.01 14.69
C ILE A 208 33.91 8.58 14.93
N LEU A 209 32.95 9.44 14.56
CA LEU A 209 31.53 9.18 14.66
C LEU A 209 30.93 8.75 13.32
N GLU A 210 30.06 7.76 13.39
CA GLU A 210 29.30 7.18 12.30
C GLU A 210 27.83 7.17 12.66
N ILE A 211 26.97 7.22 11.64
CA ILE A 211 25.53 7.16 11.83
C ILE A 211 25.10 5.72 11.71
N HIS A 212 24.46 5.24 12.75
CA HIS A 212 23.98 3.87 12.84
C HIS A 212 22.46 3.78 12.78
N HIS A 213 21.95 2.70 12.20
CA HIS A 213 20.51 2.38 12.23
C HIS A 213 20.15 1.66 13.53
N LEU A 214 19.30 2.27 14.36
CA LEU A 214 18.77 1.68 15.60
C LEU A 214 18.00 0.39 15.33
N GLY A 215 17.09 0.42 14.36
CA GLY A 215 16.23 -0.70 13.98
C GLY A 215 16.91 -1.78 13.13
N TYR A 216 18.24 -1.82 13.06
CA TYR A 216 18.96 -2.80 12.23
C TYR A 216 18.64 -4.25 12.64
N TRP A 217 18.56 -4.56 13.94
CA TRP A 217 18.22 -5.89 14.46
C TRP A 217 16.85 -6.41 13.98
N LYS A 218 15.87 -5.52 13.76
CA LYS A 218 14.54 -5.85 13.18
C LYS A 218 14.46 -5.70 11.66
N LYS A 219 15.62 -5.56 11.00
CA LYS A 219 15.76 -5.33 9.55
C LYS A 219 15.17 -3.98 9.07
N ASP A 220 14.99 -3.01 9.96
CA ASP A 220 14.58 -1.65 9.57
C ASP A 220 15.81 -0.83 9.16
N ARG A 221 15.94 -0.62 7.85
CA ARG A 221 17.06 0.10 7.21
C ARG A 221 16.66 1.51 6.76
N SER A 222 15.65 2.10 7.39
CA SER A 222 15.18 3.42 6.99
C SER A 222 16.08 4.53 7.52
N ASP A 223 16.41 5.47 6.65
CA ASP A 223 17.22 6.65 6.98
C ASP A 223 16.38 7.76 7.64
N ARG A 224 15.33 7.37 8.38
CA ARG A 224 14.54 8.34 9.14
C ARG A 224 15.39 8.84 10.29
N PRO A 225 15.38 10.14 10.61
CA PRO A 225 16.21 10.62 11.69
C PRO A 225 15.94 9.94 13.03
N SER A 226 14.67 9.58 13.30
CA SER A 226 14.31 8.81 14.50
C SER A 226 14.91 7.40 14.58
N ASN A 227 15.30 6.81 13.45
CA ASN A 227 15.94 5.50 13.35
C ASN A 227 17.48 5.59 13.26
N LEU A 228 18.04 6.79 13.23
CA LEU A 228 19.47 7.04 13.10
C LEU A 228 20.04 7.55 14.43
N ILE A 229 21.27 7.15 14.74
CA ILE A 229 21.97 7.56 15.95
C ILE A 229 23.47 7.70 15.72
N ALA A 230 24.12 8.64 16.38
CA ALA A 230 25.57 8.80 16.35
C ALA A 230 26.26 7.79 17.27
N LEU A 231 27.11 6.94 16.71
CA LEU A 231 27.97 6.01 17.44
C LEU A 231 29.42 6.18 17.00
N CYS A 232 30.37 5.93 17.90
CA CYS A 232 31.77 5.85 17.48
C CYS A 232 32.04 4.58 16.67
N SER A 233 33.11 4.58 15.86
CA SER A 233 33.48 3.43 15.02
C SER A 233 33.65 2.10 15.78
N HIS A 234 33.99 2.15 17.08
CA HIS A 234 34.05 0.95 17.93
C HIS A 234 32.65 0.45 18.36
N CYS A 235 31.71 1.35 18.60
CA CYS A 235 30.34 0.98 18.98
C CYS A 235 29.47 0.64 17.75
N HIS A 236 29.86 1.14 16.58
CA HIS A 236 29.20 0.93 15.30
C HIS A 236 29.55 -0.45 14.71
N THR A 237 29.05 -1.52 15.33
CA THR A 237 29.26 -2.90 14.86
C THR A 237 27.98 -3.70 14.82
N ALA A 238 27.87 -4.60 13.83
CA ALA A 238 26.68 -5.43 13.63
C ALA A 238 26.46 -6.43 14.79
N ASN A 239 27.53 -6.86 15.46
CA ASN A 239 27.43 -7.79 16.60
C ASN A 239 26.65 -7.19 17.77
N ASN A 240 26.66 -5.85 17.92
CA ASN A 240 25.91 -5.17 18.97
C ASN A 240 24.37 -5.25 18.79
N HIS A 241 23.90 -5.79 17.66
CA HIS A 241 22.48 -6.08 17.38
C HIS A 241 22.08 -7.53 17.67
N GLN A 242 22.99 -8.36 18.18
CA GLN A 242 22.65 -9.70 18.68
C GLN A 242 21.98 -9.58 20.05
N THR A 243 21.32 -10.65 20.54
CA THR A 243 20.52 -10.63 21.78
C THR A 243 21.25 -10.05 22.99
N ASP A 244 22.56 -10.24 23.04
CA ASP A 244 23.42 -9.85 24.17
C ASP A 244 24.10 -8.49 23.93
N GLY A 245 23.86 -7.88 22.78
CA GLY A 245 24.42 -6.60 22.37
C GLY A 245 23.56 -5.41 22.82
N PHE A 246 24.20 -4.29 23.15
CA PHE A 246 23.49 -3.14 23.70
C PHE A 246 22.52 -2.45 22.73
N LEU A 247 22.66 -2.64 21.41
CA LEU A 247 21.74 -2.07 20.41
C LEU A 247 20.52 -2.96 20.18
N TYR A 248 20.54 -4.19 20.69
CA TYR A 248 19.38 -5.06 20.61
C TYR A 248 18.25 -4.52 21.50
N GLY A 249 17.03 -4.51 20.95
CA GLY A 249 15.87 -3.92 21.61
C GLY A 249 15.77 -2.39 21.50
N TRP A 250 16.84 -1.69 21.06
CA TRP A 250 16.75 -0.25 20.81
C TRP A 250 15.78 0.01 19.67
N ASN A 251 14.82 0.90 19.91
CA ASN A 251 13.77 1.22 18.96
C ASN A 251 13.67 2.73 18.74
N PRO A 252 13.40 3.16 17.50
CA PRO A 252 13.09 4.55 17.23
C PRO A 252 11.85 4.95 18.06
N LYS A 253 11.92 6.11 18.71
CA LYS A 253 10.81 6.63 19.53
C LYS A 253 9.50 6.74 18.74
N LEU A 254 9.60 7.12 17.47
CA LEU A 254 8.47 7.23 16.54
C LEU A 254 8.45 6.05 15.58
N LYS A 255 7.25 5.45 15.43
CA LYS A 255 7.00 4.43 14.42
C LYS A 255 7.11 5.03 13.01
N GLY A 256 7.43 4.18 12.05
CA GLY A 256 7.51 4.59 10.65
C GLY A 256 6.14 4.88 10.04
N PHE A 257 6.04 6.00 9.32
CA PHE A 257 4.81 6.43 8.65
C PHE A 257 4.65 5.85 7.22
N ARG A 258 5.19 4.66 6.94
CA ARG A 258 5.22 4.10 5.56
C ARG A 258 3.83 4.03 4.93
N GLU A 259 2.85 3.56 5.70
CA GLU A 259 1.47 3.41 5.24
C GLU A 259 0.83 4.78 5.02
N ALA A 260 0.95 5.68 5.98
CA ALA A 260 0.46 7.06 5.86
C ALA A 260 1.07 7.80 4.66
N THR A 261 2.40 7.72 4.47
CA THR A 261 3.09 8.33 3.33
C THR A 261 2.61 7.75 2.01
N PHE A 262 2.43 6.42 1.95
CA PHE A 262 1.86 5.77 0.77
C PHE A 262 0.46 6.30 0.46
N MET A 263 -0.43 6.36 1.47
CA MET A 263 -1.79 6.84 1.31
C MET A 263 -1.83 8.28 0.81
N SER A 264 -1.02 9.18 1.39
CA SER A 264 -0.97 10.57 0.95
C SER A 264 -0.44 10.74 -0.48
N MET A 265 0.50 9.89 -0.93
CA MET A 265 1.05 9.93 -2.29
C MET A 265 0.12 9.30 -3.33
N VAL A 266 -0.50 8.16 -3.01
CA VAL A 266 -1.28 7.36 -3.96
C VAL A 266 -2.71 7.85 -4.07
N ARG A 267 -3.30 8.40 -3.00
CA ARG A 267 -4.67 8.94 -2.98
C ARG A 267 -5.02 9.72 -4.23
N TRP A 268 -4.29 10.80 -4.49
CA TRP A 268 -4.64 11.73 -5.56
C TRP A 268 -4.46 11.12 -6.94
N LYS A 269 -3.47 10.24 -7.10
CA LYS A 269 -3.27 9.52 -8.35
C LYS A 269 -4.38 8.51 -8.61
N LEU A 270 -4.80 7.79 -7.57
CA LEU A 270 -5.86 6.78 -7.68
C LEU A 270 -7.20 7.45 -8.03
N VAL A 271 -7.56 8.52 -7.32
CA VAL A 271 -8.79 9.30 -7.60
C VAL A 271 -8.76 9.88 -9.01
N LYS A 272 -7.64 10.50 -9.41
CA LYS A 272 -7.49 11.11 -10.74
C LYS A 272 -7.53 10.08 -11.87
N GLN A 273 -6.91 8.92 -11.70
CA GLN A 273 -6.86 7.89 -12.74
C GLN A 273 -8.16 7.12 -12.89
N LEU A 274 -8.93 6.94 -11.81
CA LEU A 274 -10.20 6.21 -11.85
C LEU A 274 -11.42 7.13 -12.05
N ASN A 275 -11.21 8.46 -12.02
CA ASN A 275 -12.27 9.46 -12.05
C ASN A 275 -13.40 9.14 -11.06
N CYS A 276 -13.03 8.78 -9.83
CA CYS A 276 -13.94 8.25 -8.82
C CYS A 276 -14.21 9.27 -7.71
N GLU A 277 -15.27 9.06 -6.94
CA GLU A 277 -15.53 9.85 -5.75
C GLU A 277 -14.65 9.41 -4.58
N GLN A 278 -14.42 10.32 -3.64
CA GLN A 278 -13.65 10.05 -2.43
C GLN A 278 -14.52 10.23 -1.19
N THR A 279 -14.32 9.38 -0.19
CA THR A 279 -14.89 9.52 1.15
C THR A 279 -13.79 9.46 2.20
N TYR A 280 -14.10 9.90 3.42
CA TYR A 280 -13.14 9.96 4.52
C TYR A 280 -13.49 8.93 5.59
N GLY A 281 -12.46 8.35 6.21
CA GLY A 281 -12.65 7.34 7.24
C GLY A 281 -13.40 7.80 8.50
N ALA A 282 -13.43 9.12 8.75
CA ALA A 282 -14.25 9.68 9.82
C ALA A 282 -15.75 9.53 9.52
N LEU A 283 -16.16 9.72 8.26
CA LEU A 283 -17.55 9.60 7.81
C LEU A 283 -17.98 8.14 7.80
N THR A 284 -17.14 7.23 7.29
CA THR A 284 -17.43 5.79 7.31
C THR A 284 -17.51 5.25 8.74
N LYS A 285 -16.63 5.72 9.66
CA LYS A 285 -16.69 5.37 11.09
C LYS A 285 -17.97 5.88 11.76
N TYR A 286 -18.41 7.10 11.43
CA TYR A 286 -19.65 7.66 11.95
C TYR A 286 -20.86 6.82 11.50
N LYS A 287 -20.98 6.58 10.18
CA LYS A 287 -22.03 5.70 9.61
C LYS A 287 -22.02 4.30 10.21
N ARG A 288 -20.83 3.72 10.44
CA ARG A 288 -20.70 2.39 11.07
C ARG A 288 -21.29 2.37 12.48
N LYS A 289 -21.07 3.44 13.25
CA LYS A 289 -21.60 3.57 14.61
C LYS A 289 -23.13 3.76 14.59
N GLU A 290 -23.64 4.53 13.64
CA GLU A 290 -25.08 4.74 13.43
C GLU A 290 -25.80 3.43 13.05
N LEU A 291 -25.17 2.62 12.19
CA LEU A 291 -25.70 1.32 11.74
C LEU A 291 -25.44 0.15 12.70
N GLY A 292 -24.77 0.38 13.84
CA GLY A 292 -24.49 -0.67 14.84
C GLY A 292 -23.58 -1.80 14.34
N LEU A 293 -22.79 -1.58 13.28
CA LEU A 293 -21.95 -2.62 12.66
C LEU A 293 -20.61 -2.78 13.38
N GLU A 294 -20.15 -4.02 13.53
CA GLU A 294 -18.83 -4.31 14.09
C GLU A 294 -17.68 -3.80 13.20
N LYS A 295 -16.53 -3.53 13.82
CA LYS A 295 -15.36 -3.04 13.10
C LYS A 295 -14.68 -4.19 12.34
N SER A 296 -15.01 -4.33 11.06
CA SER A 296 -14.26 -5.15 10.11
C SER A 296 -13.34 -4.31 9.23
N ARG A 297 -12.37 -4.97 8.58
CA ARG A 297 -11.50 -4.37 7.53
C ARG A 297 -12.16 -4.42 6.14
N GLN A 298 -13.32 -5.05 6.06
CA GLN A 298 -14.18 -4.96 4.90
C GLN A 298 -14.93 -3.62 5.00
N PRO A 299 -14.94 -2.82 3.94
CA PRO A 299 -15.84 -1.69 3.88
C PRO A 299 -17.23 -2.30 3.77
N CYS A 300 -18.00 -2.43 4.85
CA CYS A 300 -19.42 -2.81 4.74
C CYS A 300 -20.15 -1.75 3.88
N SER A 301 -21.47 -1.88 3.70
CA SER A 301 -22.39 -0.94 2.99
C SER A 301 -22.42 0.52 3.52
N LEU A 302 -21.31 1.03 4.03
CA LEU A 302 -21.04 2.41 4.44
C LEU A 302 -20.93 3.37 3.24
N PHE A 303 -20.81 2.82 2.03
CA PHE A 303 -20.61 3.56 0.77
C PHE A 303 -21.91 3.81 0.00
N SER A 304 -23.02 3.19 0.42
CA SER A 304 -24.37 3.60 0.02
C SER A 304 -24.83 4.86 0.75
#